data_AF-D0UPD5-F1
#
_entry.id   AF-D0UPD5-F1
#
_cell.length_a   1.000
_cell.length_b   1.000
_cell.length_c   1.000
_cell.angle_alpha   90.00
_cell.angle_beta   90.00
_cell.angle_gamma   90.00
#
_symmetry.space_group_name_H-M   'P 1'
#
loop_
_entity.id
_entity.type
_entity.pdbx_description
1 polymer ?
#
loop_
_entity_poly.entity_id
_entity_poly.type
_entity_poly.pdbx_seq_one_letter_code
_entity_poly.pdbx_strand_id
1 'polypeptide(L)'
;KKHSLILLAPQPDERVKQELEELMAEIKKMANKVRLKLKVMEQNIEQLESTGVINADLRIKKTQHQMLSHRIVEVMTEYNKTQTDYREGCKARIQRQLEITGKVTTNEELEAMLESDNPTVFTKDIIVEDSQIARQTLADIEARHADILKLELSIREL
;
A
#
# COMPACT_ATOMS: atom_id res chain seq x y z
N LYS A 1 -3.05 -7.01 -10.47
CA LYS A 1 -3.21 -8.48 -10.66
C LYS A 1 -3.11 -9.25 -9.34
N LYS A 2 -2.01 -9.18 -8.57
CA LYS A 2 -1.89 -9.87 -7.26
C LYS A 2 -2.92 -9.39 -6.22
N HIS A 3 -3.10 -8.06 -6.07
CA HIS A 3 -4.17 -7.46 -5.25
C HIS A 3 -5.55 -8.05 -5.55
N SER A 4 -5.91 -8.16 -6.82
CA SER A 4 -7.19 -8.72 -7.26
C SER A 4 -7.34 -10.20 -6.88
N LEU A 5 -6.28 -11.01 -7.01
CA LEU A 5 -6.32 -12.43 -6.62
C LEU A 5 -6.56 -12.59 -5.11
N ILE A 6 -5.90 -11.76 -4.30
CA ILE A 6 -6.06 -11.75 -2.85
C ILE A 6 -7.48 -11.29 -2.45
N LEU A 7 -8.04 -10.30 -3.15
CA LEU A 7 -9.40 -9.81 -2.95
C LEU A 7 -10.50 -10.77 -3.45
N LEU A 8 -10.21 -11.69 -4.35
CA LEU A 8 -11.22 -12.64 -4.84
C LEU A 8 -11.32 -13.91 -3.99
N ALA A 9 -10.28 -14.24 -3.20
CA ALA A 9 -10.24 -15.43 -2.39
C ALA A 9 -10.74 -15.17 -0.94
N PRO A 10 -11.66 -15.97 -0.39
CA PRO A 10 -12.02 -15.95 1.04
C PRO A 10 -10.80 -16.19 1.94
N GLN A 11 -9.90 -17.07 1.52
CA GLN A 11 -8.59 -17.32 2.11
C GLN A 11 -7.56 -17.28 0.97
N PRO A 12 -6.73 -16.23 0.88
CA PRO A 12 -5.71 -16.14 -0.18
C PRO A 12 -4.65 -17.22 -0.01
N ASP A 13 -4.13 -17.71 -1.13
CA ASP A 13 -2.93 -18.55 -1.13
C ASP A 13 -1.76 -17.76 -0.51
N GLU A 14 -1.14 -18.34 0.51
CA GLU A 14 0.00 -17.76 1.22
C GLU A 14 1.16 -17.44 0.26
N ARG A 15 1.32 -18.23 -0.81
CA ARG A 15 2.32 -17.97 -1.86
C ARG A 15 2.06 -16.63 -2.54
N VAL A 16 0.81 -16.31 -2.85
CA VAL A 16 0.43 -15.05 -3.52
C VAL A 16 0.63 -13.85 -2.59
N LYS A 17 0.44 -14.03 -1.27
CA LYS A 17 0.75 -13.01 -0.26
C LYS A 17 2.24 -12.73 -0.16
N GLN A 18 3.06 -13.78 -0.01
CA GLN A 18 4.53 -13.64 0.03
C GLN A 18 5.06 -12.95 -1.23
N GLU A 19 4.57 -13.39 -2.38
CA GLU A 19 4.88 -12.80 -3.69
C GLU A 19 4.47 -11.32 -3.83
N LEU A 20 3.47 -10.85 -3.09
CA LEU A 20 3.09 -9.45 -3.05
C LEU A 20 4.03 -8.66 -2.13
N GLU A 21 4.35 -9.21 -0.96
CA GLU A 21 5.28 -8.60 0.00
C GLU A 21 6.69 -8.44 -0.61
N GLU A 22 7.18 -9.45 -1.32
CA GLU A 22 8.44 -9.38 -2.07
C GLU A 22 8.42 -8.25 -3.10
N LEU A 23 7.34 -8.12 -3.87
CA LEU A 23 7.19 -7.08 -4.88
C LEU A 23 7.18 -5.68 -4.25
N MET A 24 6.49 -5.50 -3.11
CA MET A 24 6.47 -4.24 -2.37
C MET A 24 7.86 -3.88 -1.85
N ALA A 25 8.60 -4.85 -1.31
CA ALA A 25 9.97 -4.67 -0.85
C ALA A 25 10.92 -4.31 -2.00
N GLU A 26 10.78 -4.94 -3.16
CA GLU A 26 11.55 -4.62 -4.36
C GLU A 26 11.27 -3.21 -4.87
N ILE A 27 10.00 -2.79 -4.91
CA ILE A 27 9.60 -1.43 -5.30
C ILE A 27 10.24 -0.41 -4.35
N LYS A 28 10.14 -0.61 -3.04
CA LYS A 28 10.77 0.26 -2.02
C LYS A 28 12.28 0.35 -2.20
N LYS A 29 12.94 -0.79 -2.45
CA LYS A 29 14.39 -0.86 -2.71
C LYS A 29 14.77 -0.10 -3.98
N MET A 30 14.00 -0.25 -5.06
CA MET A 30 14.27 0.41 -6.32
C MET A 30 14.02 1.93 -6.23
N ALA A 31 12.92 2.34 -5.61
CA ALA A 31 12.60 3.75 -5.38
C ALA A 31 13.72 4.47 -4.60
N ASN A 32 14.21 3.84 -3.53
CA ASN A 32 15.34 4.38 -2.76
C ASN A 32 16.63 4.47 -3.59
N LYS A 33 16.94 3.46 -4.42
CA LYS A 33 18.09 3.51 -5.33
C LYS A 33 17.98 4.66 -6.33
N VAL A 34 16.79 4.87 -6.91
CA VAL A 34 16.55 5.98 -7.85
C VAL A 34 16.71 7.31 -7.15
N ARG A 35 16.12 7.48 -5.96
CA ARG A 35 16.24 8.70 -5.14
C ARG A 35 17.70 9.04 -4.83
N LEU A 36 18.50 8.05 -4.41
CA LEU A 36 19.93 8.25 -4.14
C LEU A 36 20.70 8.67 -5.39
N LYS A 37 20.43 8.04 -6.55
CA LYS A 37 21.07 8.41 -7.82
C LYS A 37 20.68 9.81 -8.29
N LEU A 38 19.41 10.20 -8.13
CA LEU A 38 18.95 11.56 -8.44
C LEU A 38 19.64 12.58 -7.55
N LYS A 39 19.78 12.31 -6.25
CA LYS A 39 20.49 13.19 -5.31
C LYS A 39 21.97 13.37 -5.69
N VAL A 40 22.65 12.30 -6.11
CA VAL A 40 24.04 12.41 -6.61
C VAL A 40 24.09 13.26 -7.89
N MET A 41 23.10 13.11 -8.77
CA MET A 41 23.00 13.90 -10.00
C MET A 41 22.77 15.38 -9.71
N GLU A 42 21.91 15.71 -8.75
CA GLU A 42 21.66 17.06 -8.24
C GLU A 42 22.95 17.70 -7.70
N GLN A 43 23.67 17.01 -6.82
CA GLN A 43 24.96 17.48 -6.29
C GLN A 43 26.00 17.76 -7.39
N ASN A 44 26.06 16.89 -8.41
CA ASN A 44 26.95 17.10 -9.55
C ASN A 44 26.54 18.33 -10.38
N ILE A 45 25.24 18.61 -10.51
CA ILE A 45 24.74 19.81 -11.18
C ILE A 45 25.15 21.05 -10.39
N GLU A 46 24.91 21.08 -9.07
CA GLU A 46 25.27 22.20 -8.20
C GLU A 46 26.78 22.50 -8.23
N GLN A 47 27.62 21.47 -8.24
CA GLN A 47 29.07 21.61 -8.38
C GLN A 47 29.45 22.25 -9.72
N LEU A 48 28.87 21.80 -10.82
CA LEU A 48 29.13 22.38 -12.13
C LEU A 48 28.64 23.83 -12.22
N GLU A 49 27.50 24.16 -11.62
CA GLU A 49 27.01 25.55 -11.55
C GLU A 49 27.96 26.45 -10.78
N SER A 50 28.56 25.96 -9.69
CA SER A 50 29.50 26.73 -8.88
C SER A 50 30.77 27.15 -9.64
N THR A 51 31.10 26.47 -10.74
CA THR A 51 32.23 26.83 -11.62
C THR A 51 31.93 28.06 -12.50
N GLY A 52 30.67 28.50 -12.59
CA GLY A 52 30.23 29.65 -13.38
C GLY A 52 30.21 29.43 -14.89
N VAL A 53 30.63 28.26 -15.39
CA VAL A 53 30.67 27.96 -16.83
C VAL A 53 29.40 27.21 -17.26
N ILE A 54 28.55 27.88 -18.03
CA ILE A 54 27.38 27.25 -18.64
C ILE A 54 27.80 26.54 -19.93
N ASN A 55 27.91 25.22 -19.88
CA ASN A 55 28.22 24.39 -21.05
C ASN A 55 27.04 23.45 -21.41
N ALA A 56 27.14 22.80 -22.57
CA ALA A 56 26.10 21.90 -23.05
C ALA A 56 25.85 20.71 -22.10
N ASP A 57 26.90 20.21 -21.45
CA ASP A 57 26.83 19.11 -20.48
C ASP A 57 25.97 19.48 -19.26
N LEU A 58 26.15 20.68 -18.70
CA LEU A 58 25.33 21.18 -17.60
C LEU A 58 23.84 21.25 -17.97
N ARG A 59 23.52 21.75 -19.17
CA ARG A 59 22.13 21.82 -19.64
C ARG A 59 21.53 20.42 -19.81
N ILE A 60 22.27 19.50 -20.42
CA ILE A 60 21.83 18.10 -20.60
C ILE A 60 21.55 17.45 -19.25
N LYS A 61 22.46 17.59 -18.28
CA LYS A 61 22.26 17.03 -16.93
C LYS A 61 21.04 17.63 -16.24
N LYS A 62 20.85 18.95 -16.27
CA LYS A 62 19.66 19.60 -15.70
C LYS A 62 18.36 19.08 -16.30
N THR A 63 18.27 19.03 -17.63
CA THR A 63 17.07 18.52 -18.32
C THR A 63 16.81 17.06 -17.99
N GLN A 64 17.85 16.21 -17.97
CA GLN A 64 17.72 14.81 -17.61
C GLN A 64 17.30 14.62 -16.14
N HIS A 65 17.91 15.37 -15.22
CA HIS A 65 17.56 15.33 -13.81
C HIS A 65 16.09 15.69 -13.61
N GLN A 66 15.63 16.79 -14.21
CA GLN A 66 14.23 17.22 -14.12
C GLN A 66 13.26 16.17 -14.68
N MET A 67 13.56 15.61 -15.86
CA MET A 67 12.75 14.55 -16.48
C MET A 67 12.65 13.30 -15.59
N LEU A 68 13.78 12.83 -15.06
CA LEU A 68 13.85 11.64 -14.22
C LEU A 68 13.15 11.87 -12.87
N SER A 69 13.31 13.05 -12.28
CA SER A 69 12.66 13.45 -11.03
C SER A 69 11.14 13.53 -11.19
N HIS A 70 10.63 14.07 -12.31
CA HIS A 70 9.19 14.01 -12.59
C HIS A 70 8.71 12.57 -12.77
N ARG A 71 9.47 11.73 -13.50
CA ARG A 71 9.06 10.35 -13.77
C ARG A 71 8.98 9.50 -12.51
N ILE A 72 9.89 9.65 -11.56
CA ILE A 72 9.82 8.89 -10.30
C ILE A 72 8.62 9.32 -9.46
N VAL A 73 8.29 10.62 -9.42
CA VAL A 73 7.09 11.12 -8.71
C VAL A 73 5.82 10.57 -9.34
N GLU A 74 5.72 10.57 -10.66
CA GLU A 74 4.57 10.00 -11.39
C GLU A 74 4.36 8.52 -11.04
N VAL A 75 5.41 7.69 -11.16
CA VAL A 75 5.35 6.26 -10.87
C VAL A 75 5.02 5.99 -9.40
N MET A 76 5.60 6.75 -8.47
CA MET A 76 5.29 6.59 -7.04
C MET A 76 3.88 7.05 -6.68
N THR A 77 3.33 8.01 -7.41
CA THR A 77 1.93 8.44 -7.26
C THR A 77 0.98 7.35 -7.74
N GLU A 78 1.25 6.74 -8.90
CA GLU A 78 0.48 5.61 -9.42
C GLU A 78 0.55 4.38 -8.49
N TYR A 79 1.74 4.11 -7.94
CA TYR A 79 1.91 3.06 -6.93
C TYR A 79 1.07 3.34 -5.68
N ASN A 80 1.13 4.55 -5.11
CA ASN A 80 0.31 4.94 -3.96
C ASN A 80 -1.18 4.79 -4.25
N LYS A 81 -1.64 5.23 -5.42
CA LYS A 81 -3.03 5.04 -5.84
C LYS A 81 -3.43 3.56 -5.87
N THR A 82 -2.58 2.71 -6.42
CA THR A 82 -2.82 1.25 -6.48
C THR A 82 -2.90 0.62 -5.07
N GLN A 83 -2.14 1.15 -4.12
CA GLN A 83 -2.18 0.73 -2.73
C GLN A 83 -3.46 1.21 -2.02
N THR A 84 -3.85 2.48 -2.21
CA THR A 84 -5.12 3.01 -1.68
C THR A 84 -6.33 2.24 -2.23
N ASP A 85 -6.37 1.96 -3.53
CA ASP A 85 -7.46 1.18 -4.15
C ASP A 85 -7.55 -0.24 -3.55
N TYR A 86 -6.41 -0.84 -3.18
CA TYR A 86 -6.37 -2.13 -2.51
C TYR A 86 -6.86 -2.06 -1.06
N ARG A 87 -6.48 -1.01 -0.32
CA ARG A 87 -7.00 -0.72 1.03
C ARG A 87 -8.53 -0.65 1.03
N GLU A 88 -9.09 0.13 0.12
CA GLU A 88 -10.54 0.28 -0.02
C GLU A 88 -11.21 -1.04 -0.41
N GLY A 89 -10.56 -1.86 -1.26
CA GLY A 89 -11.03 -3.20 -1.56
C GLY A 89 -11.09 -4.13 -0.33
N CYS A 90 -10.06 -4.09 0.53
CA CYS A 90 -10.04 -4.85 1.78
C CYS A 90 -11.12 -4.36 2.74
N LYS A 91 -11.27 -3.04 2.90
CA LYS A 91 -12.32 -2.42 3.72
C LYS A 91 -13.72 -2.82 3.27
N ALA A 92 -14.02 -2.72 1.97
CA ALA A 92 -15.31 -3.12 1.41
C ALA A 92 -15.61 -4.62 1.65
N ARG A 93 -14.58 -5.48 1.64
CA ARG A 93 -14.75 -6.89 2.00
C ARG A 93 -15.09 -7.08 3.47
N ILE A 94 -14.41 -6.39 4.38
CA ILE A 94 -14.72 -6.46 5.82
C ILE A 94 -16.16 -6.01 6.06
N GLN A 95 -16.58 -4.90 5.45
CA GLN A 95 -17.95 -4.40 5.55
C GLN A 95 -18.97 -5.46 5.14
N ARG A 96 -18.77 -6.08 3.98
CA ARG A 96 -19.65 -7.14 3.48
C ARG A 96 -19.68 -8.36 4.40
N GLN A 97 -18.55 -8.73 5.01
CA GLN A 97 -18.49 -9.84 5.96
C GLN A 97 -19.26 -9.53 7.25
N LEU A 98 -19.19 -8.28 7.74
CA LEU A 98 -20.00 -7.83 8.88
C LEU A 98 -21.50 -7.85 8.56
N GLU A 99 -21.90 -7.42 7.36
CA GLU A 99 -23.30 -7.49 6.90
C GLU A 99 -23.84 -8.92 6.84
N ILE A 100 -23.03 -9.89 6.40
CA ILE A 100 -23.40 -11.33 6.39
C ILE A 100 -23.70 -11.83 7.81
N THR A 101 -23.00 -11.31 8.81
CA THR A 101 -23.26 -11.62 10.22
C THR A 101 -24.41 -10.81 10.84
N GLY A 102 -25.09 -9.99 10.05
CA GLY A 102 -26.23 -9.17 10.48
C GLY A 102 -25.82 -7.84 11.12
N LYS A 103 -24.54 -7.47 11.08
CA LYS A 103 -24.03 -6.19 11.60
C LYS A 103 -23.91 -5.19 10.45
N VAL A 104 -24.87 -4.28 10.36
CA VAL A 104 -24.76 -3.11 9.47
C VAL A 104 -23.75 -2.15 10.09
N THR A 105 -22.76 -1.73 9.31
CA THR A 105 -21.69 -0.83 9.77
C THR A 105 -21.50 0.28 8.75
N THR A 106 -21.53 1.52 9.22
CA THR A 106 -21.25 2.69 8.39
C THR A 106 -19.77 2.78 8.03
N ASN A 107 -19.43 3.59 7.04
CA ASN A 107 -18.02 3.75 6.64
C ASN A 107 -17.17 4.35 7.77
N GLU A 108 -17.74 5.29 8.53
CA GLU A 108 -17.10 5.98 9.64
C GLU A 108 -16.87 5.03 10.82
N GLU A 109 -17.88 4.22 11.15
CA GLU A 109 -17.74 3.17 12.18
C GLU A 109 -16.68 2.14 11.78
N LEU A 110 -16.66 1.71 10.51
CA LEU A 110 -15.69 0.74 10.03
C LEU A 110 -14.26 1.28 10.08
N GLU A 111 -14.03 2.56 9.73
CA GLU A 111 -12.71 3.19 9.89
C GLU A 111 -12.31 3.25 11.37
N ALA A 112 -13.21 3.65 12.26
CA ALA A 112 -12.92 3.65 13.69
C ALA A 112 -12.58 2.24 14.24
N MET A 113 -13.18 1.19 13.67
CA MET A 113 -12.84 -0.19 14.00
C MET A 113 -11.46 -0.60 13.47
N LEU A 114 -11.10 -0.17 12.25
CA LEU A 114 -9.77 -0.42 11.66
C LEU A 114 -8.65 0.33 12.40
N GLU A 115 -8.93 1.54 12.89
CA GLU A 115 -7.99 2.32 13.69
C GLU A 115 -7.83 1.77 15.12
N SER A 116 -8.72 0.88 15.55
CA SER A 116 -8.66 0.31 16.88
C SER A 116 -7.61 -0.81 16.96
N ASP A 117 -6.73 -0.72 17.96
CA ASP A 117 -5.72 -1.77 18.27
C ASP A 117 -6.34 -3.07 18.82
N ASN A 118 -7.68 -3.21 18.77
CA ASN A 118 -8.39 -4.33 19.35
C ASN A 118 -9.12 -5.16 18.29
N PRO A 119 -8.56 -6.30 17.86
CA PRO A 119 -9.18 -7.22 16.90
C PRO A 119 -10.57 -7.71 17.32
N THR A 120 -10.86 -7.72 18.63
CA THR A 120 -12.18 -8.13 19.14
C THR A 120 -13.29 -7.13 18.79
N VAL A 121 -12.97 -5.93 18.31
CA VAL A 121 -13.98 -4.94 17.88
C VAL A 121 -14.89 -5.52 16.78
N PHE A 122 -14.34 -6.38 15.92
CA PHE A 122 -15.08 -7.05 14.85
C PHE A 122 -15.96 -8.20 15.36
N THR A 123 -15.69 -8.72 16.57
CA THR A 123 -16.24 -9.99 17.06
C THR A 123 -17.24 -9.84 18.20
N LYS A 124 -17.29 -8.69 18.87
CA LYS A 124 -18.11 -8.43 20.08
C LYS A 124 -19.61 -8.67 19.91
N ASP A 125 -20.15 -8.46 18.72
CA ASP A 125 -21.61 -8.55 18.46
C ASP A 125 -21.98 -9.71 17.54
N ILE A 126 -20.99 -10.48 17.06
CA ILE A 126 -21.25 -11.65 16.23
C ILE A 126 -21.70 -12.78 17.16
N ILE A 127 -22.91 -13.31 16.97
CA ILE A 127 -23.40 -14.46 17.75
C ILE A 127 -22.58 -15.69 17.32
N VAL A 128 -21.50 -15.97 18.06
CA VAL A 128 -20.55 -17.06 17.77
C VAL A 128 -21.12 -18.45 18.09
N GLU A 129 -22.32 -18.55 18.69
CA GLU A 129 -22.70 -19.73 19.45
C GLU A 129 -22.77 -21.05 18.68
N ASP A 130 -22.95 -21.12 17.35
CA ASP A 130 -22.82 -22.42 16.65
C ASP A 130 -22.65 -22.39 15.10
N SER A 131 -22.38 -21.22 14.50
CA SER A 131 -22.32 -21.13 13.04
C SER A 131 -20.90 -21.26 12.50
N GLN A 132 -20.62 -22.34 11.75
CA GLN A 132 -19.39 -22.48 10.95
C GLN A 132 -19.14 -21.25 10.06
N ILE A 133 -20.22 -20.60 9.61
CA ILE A 133 -20.19 -19.37 8.80
C ILE A 133 -19.58 -18.22 9.62
N ALA A 134 -19.98 -18.04 10.88
CA ALA A 134 -19.45 -16.97 11.74
C ALA A 134 -17.94 -17.10 11.93
N ARG A 135 -17.43 -18.32 12.15
CA ARG A 135 -15.98 -18.58 12.26
C ARG A 135 -15.23 -18.26 10.97
N GLN A 136 -15.82 -18.60 9.82
CA GLN A 136 -15.20 -18.34 8.52
C GLN A 136 -15.19 -16.85 8.16
N THR A 137 -16.28 -16.13 8.46
CA THR A 137 -16.36 -14.68 8.33
C THR A 137 -15.30 -13.99 9.19
N LEU A 138 -15.16 -14.40 10.45
CA LEU A 138 -14.14 -13.88 11.36
C LEU A 138 -12.73 -14.05 10.81
N ALA A 139 -12.40 -15.26 10.33
CA ALA A 139 -11.09 -15.53 9.75
C ALA A 139 -10.80 -14.70 8.48
N ASP A 140 -11.81 -14.38 7.66
CA ASP A 140 -11.64 -13.47 6.51
C ASP A 140 -11.42 -12.03 6.99
N ILE A 141 -12.21 -11.54 7.96
CA ILE A 141 -12.05 -10.20 8.52
C ILE A 141 -10.64 -9.99 9.10
N GLU A 142 -10.17 -10.93 9.92
CA GLU A 142 -8.81 -10.88 10.49
C GLU A 142 -7.73 -10.88 9.41
N ALA A 143 -7.88 -11.72 8.39
CA ALA A 143 -6.95 -11.76 7.26
C ALA A 143 -6.92 -10.44 6.48
N ARG A 144 -8.08 -9.82 6.20
CA ARG A 144 -8.14 -8.51 5.53
C ARG A 144 -7.58 -7.39 6.38
N HIS A 145 -7.85 -7.41 7.69
CA HIS A 145 -7.32 -6.41 8.60
C HIS A 145 -5.80 -6.47 8.66
N ALA A 146 -5.22 -7.68 8.73
CA ALA A 146 -3.78 -7.86 8.65
C ALA A 146 -3.18 -7.35 7.32
N ASP A 147 -3.88 -7.55 6.19
CA ASP A 147 -3.47 -7.01 4.90
C ASP A 147 -3.46 -5.46 4.90
N ILE A 148 -4.47 -4.82 5.50
CA ILE A 148 -4.54 -3.35 5.66
C ILE A 148 -3.37 -2.83 6.51
N LEU A 149 -3.09 -3.45 7.66
CA LEU A 149 -2.00 -3.01 8.53
C LEU A 149 -0.63 -3.09 7.84
N LYS A 150 -0.35 -4.20 7.12
CA LYS A 150 0.89 -4.36 6.35
C LYS A 150 1.00 -3.31 5.25
N LEU A 151 -0.10 -3.03 4.58
CA LEU A 151 -0.20 -2.03 3.53
C LEU A 151 0.09 -0.61 4.05
N GLU A 152 -0.57 -0.20 5.14
CA GLU A 152 -0.40 1.11 5.74
C GLU A 152 1.03 1.32 6.26
N LEU A 153 1.64 0.27 6.84
CA LEU A 153 3.05 0.28 7.21
C LEU A 153 3.94 0.49 5.98
N SER A 154 3.69 -0.23 4.88
CA SER A 154 4.46 -0.03 3.65
C SER A 154 4.31 1.35 3.04
N ILE A 155 3.13 1.98 3.12
CA ILE A 155 2.91 3.35 2.64
C ILE A 155 3.68 4.35 3.52
N ARG A 156 3.64 4.17 4.84
CA ARG A 156 4.34 5.05 5.80
C ARG A 156 5.86 5.02 5.64
N GLU A 157 6.41 3.89 5.20
CA GLU A 157 7.85 3.69 5.05
C GLU A 157 8.44 4.11 3.69
N LEU A 158 7.62 4.57 2.74
CA LEU A 158 8.03 5.03 1.41
C LEU A 158 8.28 6.54 1.38
#